data_AF-A0A3D2FWE5-F1
#
_entry.id   AF-A0A3D2FWE5-F1
#
_cell.length_a   1.000
_cell.length_b   1.000
_cell.length_c   1.000
_cell.angle_alpha   90.00
_cell.angle_beta   90.00
_cell.angle_gamma   90.00
#
_symmetry.space_group_name_H-M   'P 1'
#
loop_
_entity.id
_entity.type
_entity.pdbx_description
1 polymer ?
#
loop_
_entity_poly.entity_id
_entity_poly.type
_entity_poly.pdbx_seq_one_letter_code
_entity_poly.pdbx_strand_id
1 'polypeptide(L)'
;CGSGIGISIAVNRFDWIRAALVSEVTSARLCREHNDANVLALGQRLTGIAVALDCVDTFMATAFEGGRHQGRVDKLGGLHGSQD
;
A
#
# COMPACT_ATOMS: atom_id res chain seq x y z
N CYS A 1 -7.29 10.16 -7.26
CA CYS A 1 -7.19 10.83 -8.57
C CYS A 1 -7.78 9.91 -9.66
N GLY A 2 -7.77 10.28 -10.94
CA GLY A 2 -8.44 9.50 -11.99
C GLY A 2 -7.93 8.06 -12.13
N SER A 3 -6.61 7.85 -12.18
CA SER A 3 -6.00 6.52 -12.34
C SER A 3 -5.31 5.98 -11.09
N GLY A 4 -5.10 6.80 -10.04
CA GLY A 4 -4.30 6.43 -8.88
C GLY A 4 -2.77 6.45 -9.13
N ILE A 5 -2.33 6.41 -10.39
CA ILE A 5 -0.90 6.35 -10.78
C ILE A 5 -0.12 7.59 -10.33
N GLY A 6 -0.58 8.78 -10.69
CA GLY A 6 0.17 10.01 -10.39
C GLY A 6 0.31 10.27 -8.90
N ILE A 7 -0.75 9.97 -8.12
CA ILE A 7 -0.72 10.19 -6.67
C ILE A 7 0.15 9.13 -5.97
N SER A 8 0.10 7.86 -6.39
CA SER A 8 0.97 6.82 -5.80
C SER A 8 2.44 7.08 -6.08
N ILE A 9 2.81 7.48 -7.31
CA ILE A 9 4.18 7.90 -7.65
C ILE A 9 4.61 9.10 -6.80
N ALA A 10 3.72 10.07 -6.61
CA ALA A 10 4.06 11.29 -5.88
C ALA A 10 4.37 11.04 -4.40
N VAL A 11 3.56 10.24 -3.72
CA VAL A 11 3.74 9.97 -2.29
C VAL A 11 4.84 8.94 -2.01
N ASN A 12 5.13 8.02 -2.94
CA ASN A 12 6.23 7.06 -2.81
C ASN A 12 7.63 7.68 -2.91
N ARG A 13 7.74 9.01 -3.10
CA ARG A 13 9.03 9.72 -2.98
C ARG A 13 9.47 9.92 -1.53
N PHE A 14 8.57 9.76 -0.57
CA PHE A 14 8.89 9.80 0.85
C PHE A 14 9.26 8.38 1.30
N ASP A 15 10.44 8.21 1.91
CA ASP A 15 11.00 6.91 2.28
C ASP A 15 10.17 6.16 3.34
N TRP A 16 9.41 6.89 4.17
CA TRP A 16 8.46 6.31 5.11
C TRP A 16 7.12 5.91 4.49
N ILE A 17 6.89 6.18 3.19
CA ILE A 17 5.64 5.85 2.49
C ILE A 17 5.82 4.62 1.61
N ARG A 18 4.86 3.69 1.76
CA ARG A 18 4.68 2.53 0.89
C ARG A 18 3.24 2.54 0.39
N ALA A 19 3.01 3.31 -0.67
CA ALA A 19 1.72 3.44 -1.32
C ALA A 19 1.51 2.36 -2.38
N ALA A 20 0.46 1.57 -2.21
CA ALA A 20 0.06 0.55 -3.16
C ALA A 20 -1.08 1.05 -4.05
N LEU A 21 -0.84 1.12 -5.37
CA LEU A 21 -1.92 1.30 -6.34
C LEU A 21 -2.59 -0.05 -6.58
N VAL A 22 -3.86 -0.17 -6.21
CA VAL A 22 -4.62 -1.42 -6.33
C VAL A 22 -5.87 -1.22 -7.18
N SER A 23 -6.38 -2.32 -7.73
CA SER A 23 -7.63 -2.35 -8.50
C SER A 23 -8.56 -3.50 -8.13
N GLU A 24 -8.16 -4.38 -7.20
CA GLU A 24 -8.95 -5.52 -6.73
C GLU A 24 -8.53 -5.98 -5.33
N VAL A 25 -9.41 -6.71 -4.66
CA VAL A 25 -9.35 -7.05 -3.22
C VAL A 25 -8.10 -7.85 -2.84
N THR A 26 -7.66 -8.79 -3.68
CA THR A 26 -6.47 -9.61 -3.45
C THR A 26 -5.24 -8.73 -3.35
N SER A 27 -5.06 -7.76 -4.23
CA SER A 27 -3.94 -6.82 -4.21
C SER A 27 -4.00 -5.87 -3.02
N ALA A 28 -5.20 -5.49 -2.55
CA ALA A 28 -5.37 -4.72 -1.31
C ALA A 28 -4.95 -5.52 -0.07
N ARG A 29 -5.26 -6.82 -0.03
CA ARG A 29 -4.81 -7.73 1.03
C ARG A 29 -3.30 -7.96 0.96
N LEU A 30 -2.80 -8.37 -0.19
CA LEU A 30 -1.39 -8.71 -0.40
C LEU A 30 -0.46 -7.51 -0.20
N CYS A 31 -0.91 -6.29 -0.51
CA CYS A 31 -0.07 -5.11 -0.26
C CYS A 31 0.12 -4.84 1.23
N ARG A 32 -0.85 -5.17 2.08
CA ARG A 32 -0.71 -5.16 3.54
C ARG A 32 0.13 -6.32 4.03
N GLU A 33 -0.23 -7.56 3.68
CA GLU A 33 0.44 -8.79 4.15
C GLU A 33 1.93 -8.82 3.80
N HIS A 34 2.29 -8.45 2.57
CA HIS A 34 3.62 -8.68 2.05
C HIS A 34 4.52 -7.45 1.98
N ASN A 35 3.94 -6.26 1.86
CA ASN A 35 4.71 -5.02 1.62
C ASN A 35 4.56 -4.02 2.74
N ASP A 36 3.79 -4.35 3.79
CA ASP A 36 3.39 -3.44 4.84
C ASP A 36 3.00 -2.05 4.28
N ALA A 37 2.18 -2.05 3.23
CA ALA A 37 1.74 -0.81 2.61
C ALA A 37 0.98 0.02 3.65
N ASN A 38 1.34 1.30 3.79
CA ASN A 38 0.74 2.23 4.75
C ASN A 38 -0.10 3.32 4.06
N VAL A 39 -0.17 3.28 2.72
CA VAL A 39 -1.08 4.11 1.92
C VAL A 39 -1.73 3.23 0.85
N LEU A 40 -3.04 3.39 0.67
CA LEU A 40 -3.80 2.79 -0.42
C LEU A 40 -4.08 3.83 -1.49
N ALA A 41 -3.73 3.54 -2.75
CA ALA A 41 -4.06 4.37 -3.90
C ALA A 41 -5.07 3.65 -4.80
N LEU A 42 -6.09 4.39 -5.24
CA LEU A 42 -7.18 3.89 -6.09
C LEU A 42 -7.39 4.82 -7.29
N GLY A 43 -7.80 4.24 -8.41
CA GLY A 43 -8.17 4.96 -9.62
C GLY A 43 -9.68 5.08 -9.78
N GLN A 44 -10.25 6.28 -9.60
CA GLN A 44 -11.68 6.52 -9.73
C GLN A 44 -12.26 6.13 -11.10
N ARG A 45 -11.46 6.23 -12.17
CA ARG A 45 -11.87 5.87 -13.55
C ARG A 45 -11.67 4.40 -13.87
N LEU A 46 -11.00 3.64 -12.99
CA LEU A 46 -10.55 2.27 -13.26
C LEU A 46 -11.22 1.24 -12.35
N THR A 47 -11.67 1.65 -11.17
CA THR A 47 -12.23 0.76 -10.16
C THR A 47 -13.67 1.14 -9.85
N GLY A 48 -14.59 0.19 -9.99
CA GLY A 48 -16.00 0.38 -9.60
C GLY A 48 -16.15 0.60 -8.10
N ILE A 49 -17.18 1.34 -7.69
CA ILE A 49 -17.34 1.77 -6.29
C ILE A 49 -17.40 0.62 -5.29
N ALA A 50 -18.10 -0.48 -5.61
CA ALA A 50 -18.17 -1.65 -4.74
C ALA A 50 -16.79 -2.27 -4.50
N VAL A 51 -16.04 -2.53 -5.58
CA VAL A 51 -14.67 -3.06 -5.49
C VAL A 51 -13.73 -2.09 -4.77
N ALA A 52 -13.90 -0.78 -4.97
CA ALA A 52 -13.10 0.23 -4.28
C ALA A 52 -13.34 0.20 -2.76
N LEU A 53 -14.59 0.04 -2.32
CA LEU A 53 -14.94 -0.12 -0.90
C LEU A 53 -14.38 -1.42 -0.34
N ASP A 54 -14.54 -2.55 -1.03
CA ASP A 54 -13.99 -3.84 -0.60
C ASP A 54 -12.47 -3.80 -0.46
N CYS A 55 -11.77 -3.10 -1.37
CA CYS A 55 -10.33 -2.86 -1.28
C CYS A 55 -9.96 -2.04 -0.03
N VAL A 56 -10.71 -0.99 0.28
CA VAL A 56 -10.47 -0.16 1.48
C VAL A 56 -10.68 -0.99 2.74
N ASP A 57 -11.79 -1.69 2.85
CA ASP A 57 -12.11 -2.52 4.02
C ASP A 57 -11.05 -3.61 4.23
N THR A 58 -10.65 -4.27 3.15
CA THR A 58 -9.60 -5.30 3.18
C THR A 58 -8.25 -4.73 3.59
N PHE A 59 -7.85 -3.59 3.03
CA PHE A 59 -6.60 -2.92 3.40
C PHE A 59 -6.56 -2.54 4.89
N MET A 60 -7.68 -2.06 5.43
CA MET A 60 -7.78 -1.66 6.83
C MET A 60 -7.80 -2.85 7.79
N ALA A 61 -8.42 -3.96 7.40
CA ALA A 61 -8.54 -5.15 8.24
C ALA A 61 -7.31 -6.07 8.20
N THR A 62 -6.49 -5.96 7.15
CA THR A 62 -5.36 -6.88 6.92
C THR A 62 -4.10 -6.42 7.66
N ALA A 63 -3.58 -7.29 8.53
CA ALA A 63 -2.32 -7.09 9.23
C ALA A 63 -1.11 -7.45 8.35
N PHE A 64 0.05 -6.88 8.67
CA PHE A 64 1.31 -7.27 8.03
C PHE A 64 1.76 -8.65 8.55
N GLU A 65 2.19 -9.54 7.64
CA GLU A 65 2.60 -10.90 8.02
C GLU A 65 4.02 -10.96 8.62
N GLY A 66 4.87 -9.97 8.34
CA GLY A 66 6.27 -10.01 8.77
C GLY A 66 7.04 -11.20 8.19
N GLY A 67 7.85 -11.87 9.01
CA GLY A 67 8.61 -13.05 8.61
C GLY A 67 9.49 -12.80 7.37
N ARG A 68 9.33 -13.62 6.32
CA ARG A 68 10.09 -13.49 5.07
C ARG A 68 9.87 -12.16 4.33
N HIS A 69 8.81 -11.42 4.68
CA HIS A 69 8.46 -10.15 4.07
C HIS A 69 9.19 -8.98 4.71
N GLN A 70 9.56 -9.07 5.99
CA GLN A 70 10.24 -8.01 6.72
C GLN A 70 11.52 -7.57 6.02
N GLY A 71 12.42 -8.51 5.71
CA GLY A 71 13.68 -8.20 5.05
C GLY A 71 13.53 -7.64 3.61
N ARG A 72 12.33 -7.69 3.02
CA ARG A 72 12.03 -6.99 1.75
C ARG A 72 11.58 -5.57 2.02
N VAL A 73 10.70 -5.38 3.00
CA VAL A 73 10.27 -4.05 3.47
C VAL A 73 11.48 -3.22 3.92
N ASP A 74 12.40 -3.80 4.68
CA ASP A 74 13.61 -3.11 5.16
C ASP A 74 14.49 -2.60 4.02
N LYS A 75 14.49 -3.28 2.86
CA LYS A 75 15.25 -2.88 1.67
C LYS A 75 14.62 -1.74 0.89
N LEU A 76 13.34 -1.44 1.08
CA LEU A 76 12.64 -0.36 0.40
C LEU A 76 12.95 1.03 1.00
N GLY A 77 13.59 1.07 2.17
CA GLY A 77 13.86 2.29 2.92
C GLY A 77 12.82 2.53 4.02
N GLY A 78 13.23 3.22 5.08
CA GLY A 78 12.33 3.68 6.14
C GLY A 78 12.06 2.70 7.29
N LEU A 79 13.11 2.35 8.05
CA LEU A 79 13.02 2.37 9.52
C LEU A 79 14.15 3.29 9.98
N HIS A 80 13.83 4.53 10.36
CA HIS A 80 14.76 5.34 11.14
C HIS A 80 14.97 4.64 12.49
N GLY A 81 15.97 3.77 12.53
CA GLY A 81 16.64 3.33 13.75
C GLY A 81 17.84 4.23 14.00
N SER A 82 17.59 5.50 14.34
CA SER A 82 18.46 6.31 15.21
C SER A 82 17.68 7.59 15.54
N GLN A 83 17.07 7.59 16.72
CA GLN A 83 17.06 8.82 17.50
C GLN A 83 18.53 9.11 17.80
N ASP A 84 19.03 10.21 17.24
CA ASP A 84 20.10 11.05 17.80
C ASP A 84 19.77 12.50 17.40
#